data_AF-A0A6G4U8A9-F1
#
_entry.id   AF-A0A6G4U8A9-F1
#
_cell.length_a   1.000
_cell.length_b   1.000
_cell.length_c   1.000
_cell.angle_alpha   90.00
_cell.angle_beta   90.00
_cell.angle_gamma   90.00
#
_symmetry.space_group_name_H-M   'P 1'
#
loop_
_entity.id
_entity.type
_entity.pdbx_description
1 polymer ?
#
loop_
_entity_poly.entity_id
_entity_poly.type
_entity_poly.pdbx_seq_one_letter_code
_entity_poly.pdbx_strand_id
1 'polypeptide(L)'
;MRHSAGRLAGAGLCLLLAAMLLVLSQSLAIEAENPDEFPGIRDNNAVFVLAAVGLAVLGIGGAVFITRRAGRTALTVVAVLAAVLVVVGAYRIYTLAPMLECSTNSVAREADGSYTCYDR
;
A
#
# COMPACT_ATOMS: atom_id res chain seq x y z
N MET A 1 -28.93 -14.81 11.34
CA MET A 1 -27.60 -15.37 10.97
C MET A 1 -27.09 -14.91 9.60
N ARG A 2 -27.91 -14.87 8.52
CA ARG A 2 -27.47 -14.43 7.17
C ARG A 2 -26.86 -13.02 7.08
N HIS A 3 -27.35 -12.05 7.85
CA HIS A 3 -26.78 -10.68 7.86
C HIS A 3 -25.35 -10.60 8.42
N SER A 4 -24.97 -11.49 9.33
CA SER A 4 -23.62 -11.50 9.91
C SER A 4 -22.60 -12.09 8.94
N ALA A 5 -22.97 -13.16 8.24
CA ALA A 5 -22.12 -13.81 7.24
C ALA A 5 -21.81 -12.88 6.05
N GLY A 6 -22.82 -12.17 5.51
CA GLY A 6 -22.61 -11.21 4.42
C GLY A 6 -21.69 -10.04 4.79
N ARG A 7 -21.74 -9.58 6.05
CA ARG A 7 -20.82 -8.54 6.55
C ARG A 7 -19.38 -9.02 6.67
N LEU A 8 -19.17 -10.24 7.15
CA LEU A 8 -17.84 -10.84 7.25
C LEU A 8 -17.23 -11.05 5.86
N ALA A 9 -18.01 -11.55 4.90
CA ALA A 9 -17.57 -11.70 3.51
C ALA A 9 -17.20 -10.34 2.89
N GLY A 10 -18.02 -9.31 3.10
CA GLY A 10 -17.75 -7.95 2.62
C GLY A 10 -16.46 -7.36 3.22
N ALA A 11 -16.27 -7.48 4.53
CA ALA A 11 -15.04 -6.99 5.17
C ALA A 11 -13.81 -7.79 4.75
N GLY A 12 -13.93 -9.12 4.60
CA GLY A 12 -12.87 -9.96 4.08
C GLY A 12 -12.44 -9.54 2.67
N LEU A 13 -13.41 -9.26 1.78
CA LEU A 13 -13.12 -8.76 0.44
C LEU A 13 -12.39 -7.40 0.47
N CYS A 14 -12.82 -6.47 1.34
CA CYS A 14 -12.14 -5.20 1.51
C CYS A 14 -10.69 -5.34 1.99
N LEU A 15 -10.42 -6.23 2.94
CA LEU A 15 -9.06 -6.51 3.42
C LEU A 15 -8.21 -7.18 2.35
N LEU A 16 -8.78 -8.15 1.62
CA LEU A 16 -8.10 -8.81 0.51
C LEU A 16 -7.69 -7.80 -0.57
N LEU A 17 -8.61 -6.92 -0.96
CA LEU A 17 -8.34 -5.87 -1.93
C LEU A 17 -7.25 -4.92 -1.45
N ALA A 18 -7.30 -4.49 -0.18
CA ALA A 18 -6.26 -3.66 0.42
C ALA A 18 -4.88 -4.35 0.41
N ALA A 19 -4.83 -5.64 0.74
CA ALA A 19 -3.59 -6.42 0.68
C ALA A 19 -3.05 -6.51 -0.75
N MET A 20 -3.90 -6.80 -1.73
CA MET A 20 -3.50 -6.84 -3.15
C MET A 20 -2.97 -5.50 -3.65
N LEU A 21 -3.61 -4.39 -3.26
CA LEU A 21 -3.14 -3.05 -3.61
C LEU A 21 -1.78 -2.72 -3.01
N LEU A 22 -1.54 -3.14 -1.76
CA LEU A 22 -0.22 -2.98 -1.13
C LEU A 22 0.85 -3.82 -1.82
N VAL A 23 0.53 -5.04 -2.27
CA VAL A 23 1.44 -5.87 -3.07
C VAL A 23 1.72 -5.22 -4.43
N LEU A 24 0.69 -4.74 -5.12
CA LEU A 24 0.83 -4.01 -6.38
C LEU A 24 1.73 -2.78 -6.22
N SER A 25 1.60 -2.07 -5.09
CA SER A 25 2.43 -0.92 -4.76
C SER A 25 3.93 -1.27 -4.65
N GLN A 26 4.27 -2.50 -4.24
CA GLN A 26 5.67 -2.99 -4.25
C GLN A 26 6.14 -3.19 -5.68
N SER A 27 5.35 -3.91 -6.48
CA SER A 27 5.74 -4.25 -7.86
C SER A 27 5.97 -3.01 -8.73
N LEU A 28 5.24 -1.92 -8.48
CA LEU A 28 5.40 -0.67 -9.24
C LEU A 28 6.72 0.07 -8.94
N ALA A 29 7.34 -0.18 -7.79
CA ALA A 29 8.58 0.49 -7.38
C ALA A 29 9.77 -0.46 -7.23
N ILE A 30 9.58 -1.77 -7.46
CA ILE A 30 10.61 -2.79 -7.18
C ILE A 30 11.92 -2.53 -7.92
N GLU A 31 11.84 -2.05 -9.17
CA GLU A 31 13.03 -1.72 -9.95
C GLU A 31 13.75 -0.47 -9.41
N ALA A 32 12.99 0.55 -8.99
CA ALA A 32 13.56 1.76 -8.43
C ALA A 32 14.10 1.57 -7.01
N GLU A 33 13.55 0.62 -6.25
CA GLU A 33 13.96 0.32 -4.88
C GLU A 33 15.17 -0.62 -4.80
N ASN A 34 15.48 -1.40 -5.85
CA ASN A 34 16.58 -2.38 -5.84
C ASN A 34 17.65 -2.05 -6.90
N PRO A 35 18.49 -1.03 -6.68
CA PRO A 35 19.48 -0.59 -7.66
C PRO A 35 20.56 -1.64 -7.97
N ASP A 36 20.82 -2.57 -7.03
CA ASP A 36 21.78 -3.67 -7.23
C ASP A 36 21.28 -4.68 -8.27
N GLU A 37 19.96 -4.96 -8.28
CA GLU A 37 19.33 -5.87 -9.24
C GLU A 37 18.94 -5.14 -10.55
N PHE A 38 18.59 -3.86 -10.43
CA PHE A 38 18.07 -3.03 -11.52
C PHE A 38 18.86 -1.72 -11.67
N PRO A 39 20.14 -1.77 -12.07
CA PRO A 39 20.97 -0.58 -12.17
C PRO A 39 20.43 0.40 -13.23
N GLY A 40 20.65 1.70 -13.01
CA GLY A 40 20.32 2.77 -13.94
C GLY A 40 19.06 3.58 -13.60
N ILE A 41 18.61 4.38 -14.58
CA ILE A 41 17.46 5.28 -14.45
C ILE A 41 16.17 4.48 -14.63
N ARG A 42 15.23 4.63 -13.69
CA ARG A 42 13.93 3.95 -13.64
C ARG A 42 12.78 4.94 -13.71
N ASP A 43 11.61 4.46 -14.13
CA ASP A 43 10.41 5.27 -14.20
C ASP A 43 9.92 5.65 -12.79
N ASN A 44 9.50 6.90 -12.64
CA ASN A 44 8.97 7.40 -11.39
C ASN A 44 7.49 7.03 -11.23
N ASN A 45 7.24 5.85 -10.66
CA ASN A 45 5.88 5.37 -10.39
C ASN A 45 5.31 5.83 -9.04
N ALA A 46 5.93 6.79 -8.35
CA ALA A 46 5.53 7.21 -6.99
C ALA A 46 4.05 7.61 -6.90
N VAL A 47 3.51 8.28 -7.92
CA VAL A 47 2.09 8.67 -7.98
C VAL A 47 1.17 7.45 -8.00
N PHE A 48 1.48 6.44 -8.81
CA PHE A 48 0.68 5.21 -8.89
C PHE A 48 0.77 4.39 -7.61
N VAL A 49 1.95 4.36 -6.98
CA VAL A 49 2.16 3.73 -5.68
C VAL A 49 1.29 4.39 -4.61
N LEU A 50 1.26 5.72 -4.55
CA LEU A 50 0.41 6.47 -3.61
C LEU A 50 -1.07 6.25 -3.86
N ALA A 51 -1.49 6.21 -5.13
CA ALA A 51 -2.87 5.89 -5.47
C ALA A 51 -3.26 4.50 -4.96
N ALA A 52 -2.39 3.49 -5.16
CA ALA A 52 -2.62 2.14 -4.65
C ALA A 52 -2.69 2.10 -3.11
N VAL A 53 -1.76 2.77 -2.41
CA VAL A 53 -1.77 2.87 -0.94
C VAL A 53 -3.02 3.58 -0.44
N GLY A 54 -3.42 4.70 -1.06
CA GLY A 54 -4.64 5.42 -0.71
C GLY A 54 -5.90 4.57 -0.86
N LEU A 55 -6.02 3.83 -1.95
CA LEU A 55 -7.13 2.88 -2.15
C LEU A 55 -7.10 1.75 -1.12
N ALA A 56 -5.91 1.27 -0.72
CA ALA A 56 -5.78 0.27 0.34
C ALA A 56 -6.29 0.79 1.68
N VAL A 57 -5.97 2.04 2.04
CA VAL A 57 -6.49 2.71 3.25
C VAL A 57 -8.02 2.79 3.23
N LEU A 58 -8.62 3.13 2.09
CA LEU A 58 -10.08 3.13 1.94
C LEU A 58 -10.67 1.72 2.11
N GLY A 59 -10.01 0.69 1.57
CA GLY A 59 -10.39 -0.72 1.76
C GLY A 59 -10.36 -1.12 3.24
N ILE A 60 -9.29 -0.77 3.97
CA ILE A 60 -9.17 -1.02 5.41
C ILE A 60 -10.30 -0.31 6.19
N GLY A 61 -10.55 0.96 5.88
CA GLY A 61 -11.65 1.73 6.48
C GLY A 61 -13.01 1.10 6.23
N GLY A 62 -13.26 0.60 5.01
CA GLY A 62 -14.45 -0.15 4.64
C GLY A 62 -14.62 -1.42 5.46
N ALA A 63 -13.56 -2.22 5.62
CA ALA A 63 -13.59 -3.46 6.39
C ALA A 63 -13.94 -3.21 7.87
N VAL A 64 -13.34 -2.20 8.49
CA VAL A 64 -13.62 -1.80 9.88
C VAL A 64 -15.06 -1.27 10.01
N PHE A 65 -15.51 -0.45 9.06
CA PHE A 65 -16.86 0.11 9.06
C PHE A 65 -17.94 -0.96 8.94
N ILE A 66 -17.72 -1.98 8.11
CA ILE A 66 -18.66 -3.10 7.92
C ILE A 66 -18.72 -3.98 9.17
N THR A 67 -17.59 -4.22 9.83
CA THR A 67 -17.47 -5.18 10.94
C THR A 67 -17.82 -4.61 12.32
N ARG A 68 -17.92 -3.29 12.48
CA ARG A 68 -18.31 -2.62 13.75
C ARG A 68 -19.63 -3.12 14.36
N ARG A 69 -20.50 -3.78 13.58
CA ARG A 69 -21.79 -4.35 14.04
C ARG A 69 -21.86 -5.89 13.95
N ALA A 70 -20.75 -6.58 13.72
CA ALA A 70 -20.71 -8.03 13.49
C ALA A 70 -20.40 -8.87 14.75
N GLY A 71 -19.95 -8.23 15.84
CA GLY A 71 -19.59 -8.88 17.11
C GLY A 71 -18.12 -8.63 17.49
N ARG A 72 -17.78 -8.79 18.78
CA ARG A 72 -16.45 -8.44 19.31
C ARG A 72 -15.31 -9.28 18.74
N THR A 73 -15.53 -10.59 18.54
CA THR A 73 -14.53 -11.50 17.97
C THR A 73 -14.19 -11.13 16.52
N ALA A 74 -15.20 -10.95 15.68
CA ALA A 74 -15.05 -10.50 14.29
C ALA A 74 -14.32 -9.16 14.19
N LEU A 75 -14.68 -8.20 15.05
CA LEU A 75 -14.04 -6.89 15.10
C LEU A 75 -12.55 -7.02 15.46
N THR A 76 -12.21 -7.88 16.42
CA THR A 76 -10.82 -8.06 16.88
C THR A 76 -9.96 -8.62 15.75
N VAL A 77 -10.43 -9.66 15.04
CA VAL A 77 -9.70 -10.25 13.91
C VAL A 77 -9.48 -9.20 12.81
N VAL A 78 -10.52 -8.46 12.44
CA VAL A 78 -10.43 -7.43 11.40
C VAL A 78 -9.53 -6.28 11.82
N ALA A 79 -9.57 -5.88 13.09
CA ALA A 79 -8.69 -4.83 13.63
C ALA A 79 -7.22 -5.25 13.59
N VAL A 80 -6.89 -6.49 13.94
CA VAL A 80 -5.52 -7.01 13.86
C VAL A 80 -5.03 -7.02 12.41
N LEU A 81 -5.83 -7.55 11.48
CA LEU A 81 -5.48 -7.55 10.05
C LEU A 81 -5.32 -6.13 9.50
N ALA A 82 -6.26 -5.24 9.83
CA ALA A 82 -6.18 -3.83 9.47
C ALA A 82 -4.90 -3.18 10.01
N ALA A 83 -4.54 -3.43 11.27
CA ALA A 83 -3.33 -2.87 11.87
C ALA A 83 -2.07 -3.31 11.13
N VAL A 84 -1.96 -4.59 10.76
CA VAL A 84 -0.83 -5.09 9.95
C VAL A 84 -0.77 -4.37 8.60
N LEU A 85 -1.90 -4.25 7.89
CA LEU A 85 -1.93 -3.57 6.60
C LEU A 85 -1.60 -2.07 6.71
N VAL A 86 -2.02 -1.41 7.80
CA VAL A 86 -1.65 -0.02 8.09
C VAL A 86 -0.15 0.12 8.29
N VAL A 87 0.49 -0.78 9.05
CA VAL A 87 1.94 -0.76 9.24
C VAL A 87 2.67 -0.92 7.90
N VAL A 88 2.21 -1.84 7.04
CA VAL A 88 2.77 -2.03 5.69
C VAL A 88 2.58 -0.77 4.84
N GLY A 89 1.40 -0.17 4.84
CA GLY A 89 1.13 1.06 4.10
C GLY A 89 1.97 2.25 4.59
N ALA A 90 2.12 2.39 5.92
CA ALA A 90 2.96 3.43 6.52
C ALA A 90 4.44 3.25 6.15
N TYR A 91 4.94 2.01 6.19
CA TYR A 91 6.28 1.69 5.72
C TYR A 91 6.48 2.11 4.25
N ARG A 92 5.50 1.87 3.38
CA ARG A 92 5.57 2.29 1.97
C ARG A 92 5.60 3.80 1.79
N ILE A 93 4.76 4.54 2.53
CA ILE A 93 4.81 6.01 2.46
C ILE A 93 6.19 6.50 2.91
N TYR A 94 6.75 5.92 3.97
CA TYR A 94 8.07 6.27 4.47
C TYR A 94 9.19 5.99 3.44
N THR A 95 9.18 4.82 2.79
CA THR A 95 10.21 4.47 1.81
C THR A 95 10.12 5.26 0.52
N LEU A 96 8.91 5.64 0.09
CA LEU A 96 8.69 6.40 -1.15
C LEU A 96 8.66 7.92 -0.96
N ALA A 97 8.63 8.43 0.27
CA ALA A 97 8.68 9.86 0.56
C ALA A 97 9.80 10.63 -0.19
N PRO A 98 11.05 10.14 -0.28
CA PRO A 98 12.08 10.84 -1.05
C PRO A 98 11.84 10.78 -2.58
N MET A 99 11.18 9.73 -3.09
CA MET A 99 10.86 9.57 -4.51
C MET A 99 9.78 10.59 -4.96
N LEU A 100 8.95 11.04 -4.02
CA LEU A 100 7.90 12.05 -4.19
C LEU A 100 8.43 13.48 -4.37
N GLU A 101 9.65 13.76 -3.91
CA GLU A 101 10.28 15.07 -4.10
C GLU A 101 10.70 15.28 -5.56
N CYS A 102 10.86 14.19 -6.33
CA CYS A 102 11.11 14.24 -7.75
C CYS A 102 9.81 14.52 -8.53
N SER A 103 9.71 15.72 -9.12
CA SER A 103 8.62 16.04 -10.05
C SER A 103 8.78 15.40 -11.43
N THR A 104 9.93 14.78 -11.72
CA THR A 104 10.27 14.24 -13.03
C THR A 104 9.83 12.77 -13.17
N ASN A 105 9.68 12.31 -14.41
CA ASN A 105 9.19 10.96 -14.72
C ASN A 105 10.24 9.86 -14.50
N SER A 106 11.46 10.20 -14.06
CA SER A 106 12.53 9.21 -13.93
C SER A 106 13.48 9.49 -12.78
N VAL A 107 13.91 8.43 -12.10
CA VAL A 107 14.74 8.49 -10.89
C VAL A 107 15.80 7.39 -10.88
N ALA A 108 16.90 7.60 -10.17
CA ALA A 108 17.84 6.56 -9.78
C ALA A 108 18.01 6.59 -8.26
N ARG A 109 18.13 5.41 -7.63
CA ARG A 109 18.34 5.31 -6.19
C ARG A 109 19.84 5.26 -5.89
N GLU A 110 20.28 6.10 -4.96
CA GLU A 110 21.68 6.17 -4.56
C GLU A 110 22.00 5.23 -3.38
N ALA A 111 23.29 5.00 -3.17
CA ALA A 111 23.80 4.09 -2.14
C ALA A 111 23.44 4.52 -0.70
N ASP A 112 23.16 5.81 -0.49
CA ASP A 112 22.68 6.35 0.79
C ASP A 112 21.15 6.24 0.97
N GLY A 113 20.44 5.70 -0.04
CA GLY A 113 19.00 5.51 -0.04
C GLY A 113 18.21 6.72 -0.57
N SER A 114 18.87 7.81 -0.95
CA SER A 114 18.25 8.95 -1.62
C SER A 114 17.91 8.64 -3.09
N TYR A 115 17.15 9.53 -3.73
CA TYR A 115 16.80 9.42 -5.14
C TYR A 115 17.30 10.64 -5.92
N THR A 116 18.05 10.40 -7.00
CA THR A 116 18.44 11.43 -7.96
C THR A 116 17.37 11.51 -9.06
N CYS A 117 16.84 12.71 -9.29
CA CYS A 117 15.81 12.97 -10.30
C CYS A 117 16.44 13.26 -11.67
N TYR A 118 15.89 12.67 -12.73
CA TYR A 118 16.31 12.92 -14.10
C TYR A 118 15.13 13.43 -14.92
N ASP A 119 15.37 14.49 -15.69
CA ASP A 119 14.53 14.86 -16.83
C ASP A 119 15.01 14.05 -18.03
N ARG A 120 14.07 13.38 -18.69
CA ARG A 120 14.32 12.52 -19.83
C ARG A 120 13.83 13.16 -21.12
#